data_AF-A0A4Q0I484-F1
#
_entry.id   AF-A0A4Q0I484-F1
#
_cell.length_a   1.000
_cell.length_b   1.000
_cell.length_c   1.000
_cell.angle_alpha   90.00
_cell.angle_beta   90.00
_cell.angle_gamma   90.00
#
_symmetry.space_group_name_H-M   'P 1'
#
loop_
_entity.id
_entity.type
_entity.pdbx_description
1 polymer ?
#
loop_
_entity_poly.entity_id
_entity_poly.type
_entity_poly.pdbx_seq_one_letter_code
_entity_poly.pdbx_strand_id
1 'polypeptide(L)'
;MKFHKMIIATALITALSTVSVFASPAVTESPKTNTTQQKNDISPKGKSEIKEHRVKDKGSEAEIDPIEKLKNKKQKVRELLDAGKITKEEADDLNAKIDAKIKEIEEFNKLTVEQKREKLTKRFKEKVDRKVKEGKLPRKKADQIIKEFNKKIEEWDGSGYPSFMRKSYLKKHKCK
;
A
#
# COMPACT_ATOMS: atom_id res chain seq x y z
N MET A 1 34.58 21.64 24.38
CA MET A 1 33.87 21.64 25.69
C MET A 1 33.30 23.02 25.94
N LYS A 2 31.98 23.12 26.19
CA LYS A 2 31.26 24.25 26.80
C LYS A 2 29.80 23.83 26.97
N PHE A 3 29.52 23.06 28.02
CA PHE A 3 28.16 22.80 28.51
C PHE A 3 27.82 23.87 29.52
N HIS A 4 26.73 24.63 29.39
CA HIS A 4 26.18 25.36 30.52
C HIS A 4 24.66 25.56 30.39
N LYS A 5 23.98 25.11 31.47
CA LYS A 5 22.70 25.56 32.05
C LYS A 5 21.41 24.81 31.64
N MET A 6 21.07 23.87 32.53
CA MET A 6 19.73 23.37 32.86
C MET A 6 18.72 24.51 33.10
N ILE A 7 17.42 24.22 32.94
CA ILE A 7 16.39 24.33 34.00
C ILE A 7 15.20 23.41 33.62
N ILE A 8 14.83 22.56 34.58
CA ILE A 8 13.67 21.66 34.58
C ILE A 8 12.54 22.40 35.32
N ALA A 9 11.33 22.41 34.77
CA ALA A 9 10.14 22.86 35.49
C ALA A 9 8.97 21.91 35.21
N THR A 10 8.76 20.99 36.13
CA THR A 10 7.61 20.09 36.22
C THR A 10 6.49 20.81 36.98
N ALA A 11 5.29 20.90 36.40
CA ALA A 11 4.09 21.34 37.13
C ALA A 11 3.04 20.23 37.09
N LEU A 12 2.93 19.52 38.22
CA LEU A 12 1.83 18.64 38.58
C LEU A 12 0.70 19.50 39.15
N ILE A 13 -0.50 19.40 38.60
CA ILE A 13 -1.72 19.84 39.28
C ILE A 13 -2.69 18.66 39.30
N THR A 14 -2.83 18.10 40.50
CA THR A 14 -3.85 17.13 40.93
C THR A 14 -5.11 17.87 41.40
N ALA A 15 -6.18 17.09 41.61
CA ALA A 15 -7.46 17.40 42.27
C ALA A 15 -8.65 17.59 41.31
N LEU A 16 -9.86 17.05 41.53
CA LEU A 16 -10.40 16.08 42.49
C LEU A 16 -11.81 15.72 41.94
N SER A 17 -12.22 14.46 42.06
CA SER A 17 -13.53 13.97 41.60
C SER A 17 -14.64 14.22 42.62
N THR A 18 -15.89 14.06 42.12
CA THR A 18 -17.19 13.84 42.80
C THR A 18 -18.02 15.11 43.06
N VAL A 19 -19.32 15.18 42.77
CA VAL A 19 -20.43 14.25 43.02
C VAL A 19 -21.60 14.37 42.01
N SER A 20 -22.51 13.39 42.04
CA SER A 20 -23.72 13.20 41.21
C SER A 20 -24.90 14.12 41.53
N VAL A 21 -25.71 14.46 40.52
CA VAL A 21 -27.16 14.73 40.72
C VAL A 21 -27.95 14.08 39.59
N PHE A 22 -28.70 13.02 39.92
CA PHE A 22 -29.85 12.57 39.13
C PHE A 22 -31.07 13.27 39.71
N ALA A 23 -31.78 14.04 38.89
CA ALA A 23 -33.12 14.51 39.19
C ALA A 23 -33.95 14.48 37.90
N SER A 24 -34.98 13.65 37.91
CA SER A 24 -36.18 13.80 37.07
C SER A 24 -37.34 13.68 38.05
N PRO A 25 -38.40 14.51 37.93
CA PRO A 25 -39.56 13.97 37.23
C PRO A 25 -40.45 15.02 36.50
N ALA A 26 -41.40 14.46 35.74
CA ALA A 26 -42.73 14.98 35.42
C ALA A 26 -42.87 15.97 34.24
N VAL A 27 -43.31 15.38 33.12
CA VAL A 27 -44.49 15.79 32.31
C VAL A 27 -44.73 17.29 32.16
N THR A 28 -44.43 17.84 30.98
CA THR A 28 -45.42 18.70 30.30
C THR A 28 -45.24 18.60 28.79
N GLU A 29 -46.38 18.61 28.13
CA GLU A 29 -46.67 18.32 26.74
C GLU A 29 -45.87 19.19 25.75
N SER A 30 -45.49 18.54 24.64
CA SER A 30 -45.15 19.22 23.39
C SER A 30 -46.41 19.32 22.54
N PRO A 31 -46.56 20.41 21.78
CA PRO A 31 -46.87 20.20 20.37
C PRO A 31 -46.05 21.10 19.42
N LYS A 32 -45.48 20.38 18.44
CA LYS A 32 -45.32 20.72 17.02
C LYS A 32 -44.48 21.96 16.66
N THR A 33 -43.36 21.71 15.98
CA THR A 33 -43.31 21.90 14.51
C THR A 33 -42.06 21.28 13.89
N ASN A 34 -42.28 20.73 12.69
CA ASN A 34 -41.33 20.06 11.82
C ASN A 34 -40.13 20.96 11.45
N THR A 35 -38.94 20.38 11.30
CA THR A 35 -38.25 20.26 10.00
C THR A 35 -36.84 19.69 10.17
N THR A 36 -36.67 18.52 9.56
CA THR A 36 -35.49 17.83 9.01
C THR A 36 -34.09 18.41 9.28
N GLN A 37 -33.28 17.61 9.99
CA GLN A 37 -31.83 17.68 10.01
C GLN A 37 -31.24 17.51 8.60
N GLN A 38 -30.52 18.51 8.11
CA GLN A 38 -29.61 18.36 6.98
C GLN A 38 -28.17 18.45 7.51
N LYS A 39 -27.54 17.27 7.61
CA LYS A 39 -26.14 17.08 7.99
C LYS A 39 -25.26 17.39 6.78
N ASN A 40 -24.58 18.54 6.78
CA ASN A 40 -23.55 18.86 5.80
C ASN A 40 -22.17 18.52 6.38
N ASP A 41 -21.74 17.27 6.19
CA ASP A 41 -20.33 16.89 6.30
C ASP A 41 -19.67 17.09 4.93
N ILE A 42 -18.88 18.17 4.78
CA ILE A 42 -18.00 18.36 3.62
C ILE A 42 -16.65 17.71 3.96
N SER A 43 -16.37 16.58 3.31
CA SER A 43 -15.04 15.98 3.21
C SER A 43 -14.74 15.75 1.73
N PRO A 44 -13.78 16.45 1.10
CA PRO A 44 -13.32 16.06 -0.22
C PRO A 44 -12.17 15.06 -0.06
N LYS A 45 -12.49 13.78 0.04
CA LYS A 45 -11.55 12.69 -0.27
C LYS A 45 -11.82 12.27 -1.71
N GLY A 46 -11.22 12.99 -2.65
CA GLY A 46 -11.16 12.61 -4.06
C GLY A 46 -10.40 11.30 -4.20
N LYS A 47 -11.11 10.18 -4.09
CA LYS A 47 -10.69 8.90 -4.64
C LYS A 47 -11.26 8.88 -6.05
N SER A 48 -10.42 9.06 -7.06
CA SER A 48 -10.83 8.72 -8.42
C SER A 48 -11.21 7.23 -8.41
N GLU A 49 -12.50 6.97 -8.57
CA GLU A 49 -13.03 5.62 -8.75
C GLU A 49 -12.61 5.13 -10.14
N ILE A 50 -11.37 4.69 -10.29
CA ILE A 50 -11.02 3.73 -11.33
C ILE A 50 -11.59 2.38 -10.85
N LYS A 51 -12.91 2.23 -10.97
CA LYS A 51 -13.60 0.94 -10.81
C LYS A 51 -13.17 0.04 -11.97
N GLU A 52 -12.14 -0.74 -11.67
CA GLU A 52 -11.83 -2.09 -12.13
C GLU A 52 -12.74 -2.65 -13.25
N HIS A 53 -12.55 -2.22 -14.50
CA HIS A 53 -12.99 -2.99 -15.66
C HIS A 53 -11.98 -4.12 -15.89
N ARG A 54 -12.02 -5.16 -15.05
CA ARG A 54 -11.30 -6.42 -15.32
C ARG A 54 -12.00 -7.13 -16.46
N VAL A 55 -11.64 -6.77 -17.69
CA VAL A 55 -11.78 -7.71 -18.80
C VAL A 55 -10.86 -8.88 -18.47
N LYS A 56 -11.44 -10.01 -18.04
CA LYS A 56 -10.74 -11.29 -17.96
C LYS A 56 -10.50 -11.72 -19.40
N ASP A 57 -9.44 -11.20 -19.99
CA ASP A 57 -8.94 -11.66 -21.26
C ASP A 57 -8.39 -13.07 -21.05
N LYS A 58 -9.19 -14.08 -21.42
CA LYS A 58 -8.79 -15.48 -21.49
C LYS A 58 -8.02 -15.69 -22.79
N GLY A 59 -6.88 -15.02 -22.92
CA GLY A 59 -5.88 -15.31 -23.95
C GLY A 59 -4.78 -16.13 -23.30
N SER A 60 -4.49 -17.29 -23.88
CA SER A 60 -3.38 -18.21 -23.58
C SER A 60 -2.29 -17.64 -22.66
N GLU A 61 -2.05 -18.31 -21.53
CA GLU A 61 -0.91 -18.07 -20.63
C GLU A 61 0.42 -18.45 -21.32
N ALA A 62 0.70 -17.88 -22.49
CA ALA A 62 2.07 -17.70 -22.90
C ALA A 62 2.73 -16.84 -21.83
N GLU A 63 3.93 -17.22 -21.40
CA GLU A 63 4.75 -16.43 -20.50
C GLU A 63 5.21 -15.18 -21.25
N ILE A 64 4.29 -14.22 -21.42
CA ILE A 64 4.55 -12.95 -22.11
C ILE A 64 5.67 -12.26 -21.34
N ASP A 65 6.71 -11.85 -22.06
CA ASP A 65 7.85 -11.13 -21.51
C ASP A 65 7.34 -9.95 -20.66
N PRO A 66 7.86 -9.77 -19.43
CA PRO A 66 7.53 -8.63 -18.58
C PRO A 66 7.55 -7.28 -19.29
N ILE A 67 8.48 -7.05 -20.23
CA ILE A 67 8.60 -5.82 -21.02
C ILE A 67 7.49 -5.74 -22.07
N GLU A 68 7.21 -6.83 -22.79
CA GLU A 68 6.13 -6.89 -23.78
C GLU A 68 4.77 -6.61 -23.14
N LYS A 69 4.53 -7.17 -21.95
CA LYS A 69 3.34 -6.88 -21.16
C LYS A 69 3.21 -5.40 -20.79
N LEU A 70 4.32 -4.70 -20.58
CA LEU A 70 4.33 -3.26 -20.32
C LEU A 70 4.08 -2.46 -21.61
N LYS A 71 4.62 -2.89 -22.75
CA LYS A 71 4.30 -2.31 -24.07
C LYS A 71 2.82 -2.44 -24.41
N ASN A 72 2.22 -3.61 -24.18
CA ASN A 72 0.78 -3.83 -24.38
C ASN A 72 -0.08 -2.95 -23.46
N LYS A 73 0.42 -2.61 -22.26
CA LYS A 73 -0.26 -1.63 -21.40
C LYS A 73 -0.20 -0.22 -21.95
N LYS A 74 0.91 0.21 -22.56
CA LYS A 74 0.96 1.53 -23.23
C LYS A 74 -0.07 1.60 -24.34
N GLN A 75 -0.23 0.54 -25.12
CA GLN A 75 -1.27 0.47 -26.15
C GLN A 75 -2.66 0.64 -25.54
N LYS A 76 -2.98 -0.08 -24.45
CA LYS A 76 -4.25 0.09 -23.74
C LYS A 76 -4.46 1.50 -23.20
N VAL A 77 -3.41 2.17 -22.74
CA VAL A 77 -3.49 3.58 -22.31
C VAL A 77 -3.88 4.48 -23.49
N ARG A 78 -3.30 4.26 -24.68
CA ARG A 78 -3.69 4.99 -25.91
C ARG A 78 -5.15 4.74 -26.27
N GLU A 79 -5.59 3.48 -26.29
CA GLU A 79 -6.99 3.13 -26.57
C GLU A 79 -7.97 3.80 -25.60
N LEU A 80 -7.60 3.91 -24.31
CA LEU A 80 -8.43 4.59 -23.31
C LEU A 80 -8.46 6.11 -23.50
N LEU A 81 -7.35 6.70 -23.94
CA LEU A 81 -7.26 8.14 -24.26
C LEU A 81 -8.10 8.46 -25.50
N ASP A 82 -7.98 7.65 -26.55
CA ASP A 82 -8.75 7.80 -27.79
C ASP A 82 -10.26 7.59 -27.55
N ALA A 83 -10.62 6.69 -26.63
CA ALA A 83 -11.99 6.48 -26.18
C ALA A 83 -12.50 7.57 -25.21
N GLY A 84 -11.69 8.58 -24.88
CA GLY A 84 -12.05 9.66 -23.94
C GLY A 84 -12.31 9.20 -22.50
N LYS A 85 -11.85 8.00 -22.12
CA LYS A 85 -12.06 7.41 -20.79
C LYS A 85 -11.07 7.91 -19.75
N ILE A 86 -9.94 8.45 -20.21
CA ILE A 86 -8.91 9.07 -19.40
C ILE A 86 -8.53 10.41 -20.00
N THR A 87 -8.06 11.31 -19.14
CA THR A 87 -7.51 12.60 -19.57
C THR A 87 -6.08 12.42 -20.12
N LYS A 88 -5.60 13.43 -20.87
CA LYS A 88 -4.22 13.46 -21.37
C LYS A 88 -3.21 13.39 -20.22
N GLU A 89 -3.45 14.14 -19.14
CA GLU A 89 -2.60 14.12 -17.95
C GLU A 89 -2.53 12.72 -17.33
N GLU A 90 -3.67 12.04 -17.15
CA GLU A 90 -3.69 10.67 -16.64
C GLU A 90 -2.98 9.68 -17.56
N ALA A 91 -3.11 9.84 -18.88
CA ALA A 91 -2.41 9.01 -19.86
C ALA A 91 -0.89 9.19 -19.77
N ASP A 92 -0.42 10.43 -19.67
CA ASP A 92 1.00 10.76 -19.51
C ASP A 92 1.55 10.20 -18.19
N ASP A 93 0.78 10.33 -17.11
CA ASP A 93 1.13 9.81 -15.78
C ASP A 93 1.23 8.27 -15.77
N LEU A 94 0.32 7.59 -16.48
CA LEU A 94 0.36 6.14 -16.66
C LEU A 94 1.53 5.71 -17.53
N ASN A 95 1.79 6.43 -18.62
CA ASN A 95 2.92 6.15 -19.51
C ASN A 95 4.25 6.32 -18.77
N ALA A 96 4.43 7.39 -17.99
CA ALA A 96 5.61 7.61 -17.17
C ALA A 96 5.84 6.47 -16.16
N LYS A 97 4.77 5.98 -15.51
CA LYS A 97 4.84 4.81 -14.60
C LYS A 97 5.19 3.52 -15.33
N ILE A 98 4.77 3.36 -16.58
CA ILE A 98 5.12 2.20 -17.40
C ILE A 98 6.59 2.27 -17.82
N ASP A 99 7.05 3.43 -18.28
CA ASP A 99 8.45 3.65 -18.67
C ASP A 99 9.43 3.46 -17.53
N ALA A 100 9.11 4.00 -16.35
CA ALA A 100 9.91 3.77 -15.15
C ALA A 100 10.06 2.27 -14.82
N LYS A 101 9.01 1.47 -15.05
CA LYS A 101 9.07 0.01 -14.83
C LYS A 101 9.86 -0.72 -15.90
N ILE A 102 9.74 -0.33 -17.16
CA ILE A 102 10.55 -0.91 -18.25
C ILE A 102 12.02 -0.66 -17.92
N LYS A 103 12.38 0.58 -17.58
CA LYS A 103 13.75 0.94 -17.20
C LYS A 103 14.23 0.16 -15.97
N GLU A 104 13.40 0.00 -14.94
CA GLU A 104 13.76 -0.81 -13.76
C GLU A 104 14.06 -2.27 -14.12
N ILE A 105 13.29 -2.86 -15.05
CA ILE A 105 13.50 -4.25 -15.51
C ILE A 105 14.78 -4.35 -16.34
N GLU A 106 15.01 -3.41 -17.26
CA GLU A 106 16.22 -3.37 -18.08
C GLU A 106 17.48 -3.20 -17.23
N GLU A 107 17.46 -2.26 -16.27
CA GLU A 107 18.54 -2.07 -15.31
C GLU A 107 18.75 -3.32 -14.45
N PHE A 108 17.67 -3.97 -14.02
CA PHE A 108 17.76 -5.21 -13.27
C PHE A 108 18.40 -6.32 -14.10
N ASN A 109 18.04 -6.46 -15.37
CA ASN A 109 18.58 -7.49 -16.25
C ASN A 109 20.07 -7.32 -16.53
N LYS A 110 20.58 -6.08 -16.53
CA LYS A 110 22.01 -5.75 -16.68
C LYS A 110 22.88 -6.11 -15.45
N LEU A 111 22.27 -6.32 -14.28
CA LEU A 111 23.01 -6.68 -13.06
C LEU A 111 23.52 -8.13 -13.12
N THR A 112 24.60 -8.40 -12.39
CA THR A 112 25.08 -9.78 -12.18
C THR A 112 24.08 -10.56 -11.33
N VAL A 113 24.13 -11.89 -11.40
CA VAL A 113 23.21 -12.76 -10.64
C VAL A 113 23.32 -12.49 -9.13
N GLU A 114 24.53 -12.29 -8.61
CA GLU A 114 24.75 -11.97 -7.20
C GLU A 114 24.10 -10.63 -6.79
N GLN A 115 24.31 -9.58 -7.59
CA GLN A 115 23.69 -8.27 -7.36
C GLN A 115 22.16 -8.35 -7.44
N LYS A 116 21.62 -9.15 -8.36
CA LYS A 116 20.18 -9.41 -8.47
C LYS A 116 19.66 -10.07 -7.19
N ARG A 117 20.33 -11.12 -6.71
CA ARG A 117 19.98 -11.84 -5.48
C ARG A 117 19.97 -10.90 -4.28
N GLU A 118 21.01 -10.10 -4.10
CA GLU A 118 21.10 -9.13 -3.01
C GLU A 118 19.97 -8.09 -3.07
N LYS A 119 19.72 -7.50 -4.25
CA LYS A 119 18.66 -6.51 -4.46
C LYS A 119 17.28 -7.08 -4.15
N LEU A 120 17.02 -8.33 -4.55
CA LEU A 120 15.76 -9.03 -4.27
C LEU A 120 15.60 -9.34 -2.78
N THR A 121 16.63 -9.88 -2.13
CA THR A 121 16.64 -10.20 -0.70
C THR A 121 16.44 -8.95 0.16
N LYS A 122 17.14 -7.85 -0.17
CA LYS A 122 16.97 -6.57 0.52
C LYS A 122 15.53 -6.05 0.43
N ARG A 123 14.98 -5.97 -0.78
CA ARG A 123 13.59 -5.51 -1.00
C ARG A 123 12.56 -6.40 -0.33
N PHE A 124 12.80 -7.71 -0.30
CA PHE A 124 11.91 -8.65 0.37
C PHE A 124 11.95 -8.49 1.89
N LYS A 125 13.15 -8.39 2.46
CA LYS A 125 13.37 -8.16 3.90
C LYS A 125 12.71 -6.86 4.36
N GLU A 126 12.91 -5.75 3.66
CA GLU A 126 12.25 -4.47 3.96
C GLU A 126 10.71 -4.58 3.98
N LYS A 127 10.15 -5.35 3.05
CA LYS A 127 8.70 -5.58 2.95
C LYS A 127 8.17 -6.43 4.10
N VAL A 128 8.94 -7.44 4.52
CA VAL A 128 8.62 -8.29 5.66
C VAL A 128 8.75 -7.50 6.97
N ASP A 129 9.83 -6.76 7.16
CA ASP A 129 10.07 -5.92 8.34
C ASP A 129 8.98 -4.84 8.47
N ARG A 130 8.56 -4.22 7.37
CA ARG A 130 7.41 -3.30 7.40
C ARG A 130 6.14 -3.97 7.91
N LYS A 131 5.87 -5.22 7.50
CA LYS A 131 4.70 -5.96 8.01
C LYS A 131 4.81 -6.33 9.49
N VAL A 132 6.03 -6.59 9.98
CA VAL A 132 6.27 -6.81 11.41
C VAL A 132 6.02 -5.53 12.20
N LYS A 133 6.54 -4.39 11.72
CA LYS A 133 6.29 -3.06 12.32
C LYS A 133 4.81 -2.70 12.33
N GLU A 134 4.08 -3.03 11.26
CA GLU A 134 2.63 -2.85 11.18
C GLU A 134 1.83 -3.83 12.07
N GLY A 135 2.48 -4.75 12.80
CA GLY A 135 1.82 -5.76 13.64
C GLY A 135 1.10 -6.87 12.83
N LYS A 136 1.23 -6.88 11.51
CA LYS A 136 0.53 -7.82 10.61
C LYS A 136 1.24 -9.17 10.48
N LEU A 137 2.42 -9.31 11.07
CA LEU A 137 3.24 -10.50 11.00
C LEU A 137 4.11 -10.62 12.27
N PRO A 138 4.04 -11.74 13.02
CA PRO A 138 4.91 -11.91 14.17
C PRO A 138 6.36 -12.13 13.73
N ARG A 139 7.32 -11.66 14.54
CA ARG A 139 8.75 -11.70 14.22
C ARG A 139 9.25 -13.10 13.87
N LYS A 140 8.86 -14.12 14.65
CA LYS A 140 9.21 -15.52 14.40
C LYS A 140 8.79 -16.01 13.00
N LYS A 141 7.59 -15.62 12.53
CA LYS A 141 7.13 -15.99 11.17
C LYS A 141 7.82 -15.16 10.10
N ALA A 142 8.14 -13.90 10.39
CA ALA A 142 8.94 -13.08 9.48
C ALA A 142 10.31 -13.70 9.20
N ASP A 143 11.01 -14.15 10.24
CA ASP A 143 12.32 -14.78 10.11
C ASP A 143 12.24 -16.09 9.31
N GLN A 144 11.20 -16.91 9.54
CA GLN A 144 10.94 -18.11 8.74
C GLN A 144 10.71 -17.78 7.26
N ILE A 145 9.88 -16.77 6.97
CA ILE A 145 9.57 -16.33 5.60
C ILE A 145 10.82 -15.83 4.89
N ILE A 146 11.69 -15.09 5.58
CA ILE A 146 12.98 -14.62 5.05
C ILE A 146 13.89 -15.81 4.74
N LYS A 147 13.96 -16.82 5.63
CA LYS A 147 14.77 -18.03 5.42
C LYS A 147 14.31 -18.82 4.18
N GLU A 148 13.00 -19.04 4.05
CA GLU A 148 12.43 -19.72 2.88
C GLU A 148 12.65 -18.94 1.58
N PHE A 149 12.62 -17.61 1.65
CA PHE A 149 12.90 -16.75 0.51
C PHE A 149 14.36 -16.85 0.08
N ASN A 150 15.31 -16.80 1.01
CA ASN A 150 16.74 -16.91 0.71
C ASN A 150 17.06 -18.24 0.03
N LYS A 151 16.50 -19.35 0.52
CA LYS A 151 16.66 -20.66 -0.13
C LYS A 151 16.23 -20.65 -1.60
N LYS A 152 15.08 -20.05 -1.91
CA LYS A 152 14.59 -19.93 -3.30
C LYS A 152 15.46 -19.01 -4.16
N ILE A 153 16.07 -18.00 -3.56
CA ILE A 153 16.97 -17.07 -4.25
C ILE A 153 18.31 -17.73 -4.57
N GLU A 154 18.80 -18.62 -3.72
CA GLU A 154 20.00 -19.42 -3.97
C GLU A 154 19.79 -20.42 -5.10
N GLU A 155 18.63 -21.10 -5.12
CA GLU A 155 18.21 -22.03 -6.18
C GLU A 155 17.85 -21.34 -7.50
N TRP A 156 17.71 -20.01 -7.51
CA TRP A 156 17.29 -19.26 -8.68
C TRP A 156 18.46 -18.97 -9.63
N ASP A 157 18.22 -19.24 -10.91
CA ASP A 157 19.16 -19.15 -12.05
C ASP A 157 19.60 -17.72 -12.42
N GLY A 158 18.96 -16.70 -11.85
CA GLY A 158 19.26 -15.30 -12.17
C GLY A 158 18.55 -14.78 -13.41
N SER A 159 17.64 -15.57 -14.00
CA SER A 159 16.87 -15.21 -15.18
C SER A 159 15.66 -14.34 -14.84
N GLY A 160 15.61 -13.15 -15.43
CA GLY A 160 14.49 -12.21 -15.34
C GLY A 160 14.11 -11.84 -13.90
N TYR A 161 12.84 -11.50 -13.66
CA TYR A 161 12.33 -11.27 -12.30
C TYR A 161 11.69 -12.56 -11.77
N PRO A 162 12.08 -13.09 -10.59
CA PRO A 162 11.63 -14.40 -10.16
C PRO A 162 10.11 -14.50 -9.98
N SER A 163 9.52 -15.60 -10.46
CA SER A 163 8.07 -15.81 -10.47
C SER A 163 7.44 -15.82 -9.05
N PHE A 164 8.21 -16.24 -8.05
CA PHE A 164 7.82 -16.29 -6.63
C PHE A 164 7.81 -14.91 -5.95
N MET A 165 8.35 -13.86 -6.58
CA MET A 165 8.26 -12.48 -6.09
C MET A 165 6.90 -11.81 -6.38
N ARG A 166 5.99 -12.51 -7.08
CA ARG A 166 4.62 -12.01 -7.32
C ARG A 166 3.86 -11.79 -6.00
N LYS A 167 2.91 -10.85 -6.01
CA LYS A 167 2.16 -10.31 -4.84
C LYS A 167 1.56 -11.36 -3.88
N SER A 168 1.46 -12.63 -4.28
CA SER A 168 0.90 -13.74 -3.53
C SER A 168 1.81 -14.32 -2.45
N TYR A 169 3.13 -14.16 -2.50
CA TYR A 169 4.05 -14.83 -1.56
C TYR A 169 3.72 -14.51 -0.10
N LEU A 170 3.60 -13.22 0.23
CA LEU A 170 3.25 -12.78 1.58
C LEU A 170 1.74 -12.84 1.90
N LYS A 171 0.87 -13.21 0.95
CA LYS A 171 -0.55 -13.47 1.23
C LYS A 171 -0.72 -14.88 1.80
N LYS A 172 0.07 -15.85 1.35
CA LYS A 172 0.03 -17.25 1.84
C LYS A 172 0.39 -17.36 3.33
N HIS A 173 1.25 -16.47 3.84
CA HIS A 173 1.68 -16.47 5.24
C HIS A 173 1.00 -15.40 6.11
N LYS A 174 -0.14 -14.84 5.68
CA LYS A 174 -0.95 -14.00 6.58
C LYS A 174 -1.51 -14.90 7.68
N CYS A 175 -1.23 -14.55 8.93
CA CYS A 175 -1.93 -15.15 10.06
C CYS A 175 -3.32 -14.54 10.14
N LYS A 176 -4.33 -15.40 10.32
CA LYS A 176 -5.52 -15.05 11.09
C LYS A 176 -5.10 -14.76 12.53
#